data_AF-A0A6B2GI64-F1
#
_entry.id   AF-A0A6B2GI64-F1
#
_cell.length_a   1.000
_cell.length_b   1.000
_cell.length_c   1.000
_cell.angle_alpha   90.00
_cell.angle_beta   90.00
_cell.angle_gamma   90.00
#
_symmetry.space_group_name_H-M   'P 1'
#
loop_
_entity.id
_entity.type
_entity.pdbx_description
1 polymer ?
#
loop_
_entity_poly.entity_id
_entity_poly.type
_entity_poly.pdbx_seq_one_letter_code
_entity_poly.pdbx_strand_id
1 'polypeptide(L)'
;MASVQNLKKDVNYVISDIIEECYIWQLIHEENQSEKAEKLIDEAIEVFDDLIARINTKKVENKKLHFKAINQDLETKASDLINKLAKL
;
A
#
# COMPACT_ATOMS: atom_id res chain seq x y z
N MET A 1 7.19 -10.41 18.27
CA MET A 1 8.44 -10.30 17.49
C MET A 1 8.50 -8.90 16.92
N ALA A 2 9.56 -8.15 17.23
CA ALA A 2 9.72 -6.76 16.78
C ALA A 2 9.64 -6.61 15.25
N SER A 3 10.16 -7.59 14.50
CA SER A 3 10.20 -7.57 13.03
C SER A 3 8.81 -7.58 12.35
N VAL A 4 7.81 -8.28 12.90
CA VAL A 4 6.44 -8.29 12.34
C VAL A 4 5.68 -7.01 12.68
N GLN A 5 5.91 -6.45 13.87
CA GLN A 5 5.35 -5.16 14.25
C GLN A 5 5.93 -4.03 13.39
N ASN A 6 7.23 -4.08 13.09
CA ASN A 6 7.86 -3.14 12.18
C ASN A 6 7.29 -3.28 10.77
N LEU A 7 7.18 -4.50 10.23
CA LEU A 7 6.59 -4.71 8.91
C LEU A 7 5.18 -4.12 8.77
N LYS A 8 4.32 -4.27 9.80
CA LYS A 8 2.99 -3.63 9.79
C LYS A 8 3.08 -2.10 9.77
N LYS A 9 4.02 -1.54 10.54
CA LYS A 9 4.25 -0.10 10.54
C LYS A 9 4.75 0.36 9.19
N ASP A 10 5.66 -0.37 8.57
CA ASP A 10 6.21 -0.05 7.26
C ASP A 10 5.10 -0.07 6.20
N VAL A 11 4.23 -1.10 6.19
CA VAL A 11 3.04 -1.15 5.31
C VAL A 11 2.12 0.03 5.57
N ASN A 12 1.79 0.35 6.83
CA ASN A 12 0.98 1.51 7.19
C ASN A 12 1.61 2.80 6.64
N TYR A 13 2.88 3.07 6.96
CA TYR A 13 3.53 4.32 6.58
C TYR A 13 3.61 4.50 5.07
N VAL A 14 4.06 3.46 4.35
CA VAL A 14 4.23 3.55 2.89
C VAL A 14 2.88 3.76 2.20
N ILE A 15 1.86 2.98 2.55
CA ILE A 15 0.56 3.11 1.89
C ILE A 15 -0.15 4.40 2.31
N SER A 16 -0.03 4.83 3.57
CA SER A 16 -0.58 6.12 4.01
C SER A 16 0.05 7.31 3.28
N ASP A 17 1.37 7.32 3.07
CA ASP A 17 2.05 8.35 2.29
C ASP A 17 1.51 8.40 0.85
N ILE A 18 1.31 7.23 0.22
CA ILE A 18 0.77 7.16 -1.15
C ILE A 18 -0.66 7.70 -1.21
N ILE A 19 -1.50 7.36 -0.23
CA ILE A 19 -2.88 7.85 -0.14
C ILE A 19 -2.89 9.37 0.08
N GLU A 20 -2.02 9.90 0.93
CA GLU A 20 -1.89 11.34 1.16
C GLU A 20 -1.48 12.08 -0.12
N GLU A 21 -0.53 11.53 -0.89
CA GLU A 21 -0.14 12.08 -2.18
C GLU A 21 -1.31 12.07 -3.19
N CYS A 22 -2.15 11.04 -3.19
CA CYS A 22 -3.37 10.99 -4.00
C CYS A 22 -4.34 12.12 -3.62
N TYR A 23 -4.53 12.37 -2.32
CA TYR A 23 -5.38 13.48 -1.85
C TYR A 23 -4.80 14.84 -2.22
N ILE A 24 -3.48 15.04 -2.08
CA ILE A 24 -2.82 16.27 -2.50
C ILE A 24 -3.02 16.49 -4.01
N TRP A 25 -2.86 15.44 -4.80
CA TRP A 25 -3.09 15.50 -6.25
C TRP A 25 -4.53 15.93 -6.58
N GLN A 26 -5.54 15.39 -5.87
CA GLN A 26 -6.95 15.79 -6.02
C GLN A 26 -7.21 17.25 -5.66
N LEU A 27 -6.56 17.76 -4.61
CA LEU A 27 -6.72 19.14 -4.18
C LEU A 27 -6.12 20.14 -5.18
N ILE A 28 -5.10 19.71 -5.94
CA ILE A 28 -4.40 20.54 -6.93
C ILE A 28 -5.09 20.49 -8.30
N HIS A 29 -5.79 19.40 -8.63
CA HIS A 29 -6.45 19.20 -9.94
C HIS A 29 -7.98 19.44 -9.87
N GLU A 30 -8.61 19.71 -11.02
CA GLU A 30 -10.06 19.99 -11.10
C GLU A 30 -10.94 18.78 -10.69
N GLU A 31 -12.15 19.05 -10.19
CA GLU A 31 -13.15 18.03 -9.76
C GLU A 31 -13.35 16.88 -10.76
N ASN A 32 -13.22 17.16 -12.06
CA ASN A 32 -13.41 16.17 -13.12
C ASN A 32 -12.35 15.05 -13.15
N GLN A 33 -11.23 15.20 -12.44
CA GLN A 33 -10.21 14.15 -12.31
C GLN A 33 -10.19 13.46 -10.94
N SER A 34 -11.02 13.94 -10.00
CA SER A 34 -11.11 13.39 -8.64
C SER A 34 -11.40 11.89 -8.64
N GLU A 35 -12.28 11.43 -9.53
CA GLU A 35 -12.71 10.02 -9.60
C GLU A 35 -11.55 9.06 -9.91
N LYS A 36 -10.53 9.50 -10.66
CA LYS A 36 -9.39 8.62 -10.96
C LYS A 36 -8.46 8.48 -9.77
N ALA A 37 -8.24 9.57 -9.03
CA ALA A 37 -7.46 9.53 -7.81
C ALA A 37 -8.22 8.81 -6.67
N GLU A 38 -9.55 8.92 -6.60
CA GLU A 38 -10.39 8.12 -5.69
C GLU A 38 -10.19 6.62 -5.94
N LYS A 39 -10.22 6.18 -7.21
CA LYS A 39 -9.93 4.78 -7.56
C LYS A 39 -8.54 4.33 -7.13
N LEU A 40 -7.56 5.24 -7.16
CA LEU A 40 -6.19 4.96 -6.75
C LEU A 40 -6.08 4.83 -5.23
N ILE A 41 -6.82 5.64 -4.49
CA ILE A 41 -6.96 5.54 -3.03
C ILE A 41 -7.63 4.22 -2.64
N ASP A 42 -8.73 3.85 -3.32
CA ASP A 42 -9.42 2.57 -3.08
C ASP A 42 -8.48 1.38 -3.33
N GLU A 43 -7.73 1.40 -4.44
CA GLU A 43 -6.75 0.36 -4.74
C GLU A 43 -5.63 0.30 -3.69
N ALA A 44 -5.16 1.45 -3.20
CA ALA A 44 -4.16 1.49 -2.14
C ALA A 44 -4.69 0.87 -0.84
N ILE A 45 -5.96 1.12 -0.49
CA ILE A 45 -6.63 0.51 0.68
C ILE A 45 -6.77 -1.01 0.50
N GLU A 46 -7.15 -1.49 -0.69
CA GLU A 46 -7.22 -2.94 -0.96
C GLU A 46 -5.85 -3.62 -0.81
N VAL A 47 -4.79 -2.99 -1.33
CA VAL A 47 -3.41 -3.48 -1.18
C VAL A 47 -3.02 -3.53 0.30
N PHE A 48 -3.36 -2.49 1.05
CA PHE A 48 -3.11 -2.42 2.48
C PHE A 48 -3.78 -3.58 3.23
N ASP A 49 -5.08 -3.79 3.00
CA ASP A 49 -5.85 -4.83 3.67
C ASP A 49 -5.33 -6.23 3.34
N ASP A 50 -4.97 -6.51 2.08
CA ASP A 50 -4.35 -7.78 1.68
C ASP A 50 -3.02 -8.02 2.41
N LEU A 51 -2.12 -7.03 2.40
CA LEU A 51 -0.81 -7.15 3.05
C LEU A 51 -0.97 -7.35 4.56
N ILE A 52 -1.86 -6.61 5.22
CA ILE A 52 -2.12 -6.76 6.66
C ILE A 52 -2.74 -8.12 6.98
N ALA A 53 -3.68 -8.61 6.17
CA ALA A 53 -4.28 -9.94 6.34
C ALA A 53 -3.21 -11.04 6.24
N ARG A 54 -2.31 -10.93 5.25
CA ARG A 54 -1.18 -11.85 5.06
C ARG A 54 -0.18 -11.78 6.20
N ILE A 55 0.10 -10.59 6.74
CA ILE A 55 0.97 -10.43 7.92
C ILE A 55 0.34 -11.08 9.16
N ASN A 56 -0.99 -10.96 9.32
CA ASN A 56 -1.73 -11.51 10.46
C ASN A 56 -1.94 -13.03 10.38
N THR A 57 -1.67 -13.65 9.24
CA THR A 57 -1.82 -15.09 9.04
C THR A 57 -0.88 -15.86 9.97
N LYS A 58 -1.45 -16.61 10.91
CA LYS A 58 -0.69 -17.32 11.96
C LYS A 58 -0.16 -18.68 11.50
N LYS A 59 -0.79 -19.31 10.50
CA LYS A 59 -0.44 -20.63 9.96
C LYS A 59 0.42 -20.47 8.71
N VAL A 60 1.73 -20.35 8.90
CA VAL A 60 2.71 -20.29 7.82
C VAL A 60 3.88 -21.21 8.16
N GLU A 61 4.18 -22.15 7.28
CA GLU A 61 5.27 -23.12 7.44
C GLU A 61 6.62 -22.42 7.57
N ASN A 62 6.91 -21.49 6.65
CA ASN A 62 8.17 -20.75 6.63
C ASN A 62 7.95 -19.25 6.81
N LYS A 63 7.87 -18.82 8.09
CA LYS A 63 7.67 -17.41 8.47
C LYS A 63 8.71 -16.47 7.84
N LYS A 64 9.98 -16.90 7.72
CA LYS A 64 11.05 -16.06 7.17
C LYS A 64 10.82 -15.77 5.70
N LEU A 65 10.51 -16.80 4.90
CA LEU A 65 10.18 -16.62 3.49
C LEU A 65 8.88 -15.85 3.31
N HIS A 66 7.86 -16.12 4.13
CA HIS A 66 6.58 -15.43 4.09
C HIS A 66 6.72 -13.91 4.27
N PHE A 67 7.36 -13.47 5.36
CA PHE A 67 7.53 -12.04 5.62
C PHE A 67 8.47 -11.37 4.60
N LYS A 68 9.43 -12.11 4.03
CA LYS A 68 10.26 -11.59 2.94
C LYS A 68 9.43 -11.35 1.67
N ALA A 69 8.55 -12.28 1.31
CA ALA A 69 7.66 -12.14 0.16
C ALA A 69 6.70 -10.95 0.34
N ILE A 70 6.14 -10.75 1.55
CA ILE A 70 5.28 -9.59 1.85
C ILE A 70 6.03 -8.27 1.65
N ASN A 71 7.29 -8.18 2.07
CA ASN A 71 8.10 -6.98 1.83
C ASN A 71 8.30 -6.70 0.34
N GLN A 72 8.61 -7.74 -0.45
CA GLN A 72 8.77 -7.60 -1.90
C GLN A 72 7.45 -7.20 -2.58
N ASP A 73 6.34 -7.75 -2.12
CA ASP A 73 5.01 -7.39 -2.62
C ASP A 73 4.65 -5.95 -2.25
N LEU A 74 4.97 -5.50 -1.03
CA LEU A 74 4.79 -4.10 -0.63
C LEU A 74 5.57 -3.18 -1.57
N GLU A 75 6.86 -3.43 -1.81
CA GLU A 75 7.68 -2.60 -2.71
C GLU A 75 7.12 -2.56 -4.13
N THR A 76 6.70 -3.72 -4.65
CA THR A 76 6.15 -3.84 -6.00
C THR A 76 4.83 -3.10 -6.14
N LYS A 77 3.90 -3.33 -5.21
CA LYS A 77 2.58 -2.69 -5.22
C LYS A 77 2.66 -1.19 -4.95
N ALA A 78 3.51 -0.75 -4.03
CA ALA A 78 3.77 0.65 -3.78
C ALA A 78 4.33 1.34 -5.03
N SER A 79 5.30 0.71 -5.70
CA SER A 79 5.86 1.22 -6.95
C SER A 79 4.81 1.31 -8.06
N ASP A 80 3.92 0.31 -8.17
CA ASP A 80 2.81 0.33 -9.13
C ASP A 80 1.83 1.47 -8.86
N LEU A 81 1.46 1.71 -7.60
CA LEU A 81 0.56 2.82 -7.20
C LEU A 81 1.19 4.18 -7.51
N ILE A 82 2.46 4.38 -7.15
CA ILE A 82 3.20 5.62 -7.46
C ILE A 82 3.29 5.83 -8.97
N ASN A 83 3.55 4.78 -9.74
CA ASN A 83 3.59 4.86 -11.21
C ASN A 83 2.23 5.22 -11.81
N LYS A 84 1.12 4.77 -11.22
CA LYS A 84 -0.23 5.15 -11.63
C LYS A 84 -0.50 6.61 -11.31
N LEU A 85 -0.10 7.06 -10.11
CA LEU A 85 -0.22 8.46 -9.69
C LEU A 85 0.63 9.40 -10.56
N ALA A 86 1.84 9.01 -10.94
CA ALA A 86 2.68 9.80 -11.83
C ALA A 86 2.15 9.91 -13.28
N LYS A 87 1.20 9.05 -13.67
CA LYS A 87 0.59 9.02 -15.02
C LYS A 87 -0.81 9.63 -15.07
N LEU A 88 -1.32 10.09 -13.92
CA LEU A 88 -2.61 10.74 -13.79
C LEU A 88 -2.59 12.14 -14.42
#